data_AF-A0A6L3UZ93-F1
#
_entry.id   AF-A0A6L3UZ93-F1
#
_cell.length_a   1.000
_cell.length_b   1.000
_cell.length_c   1.000
_cell.angle_alpha   90.00
_cell.angle_beta   90.00
_cell.angle_gamma   90.00
#
_symmetry.space_group_name_H-M   'P 1'
#
loop_
_entity.id
_entity.type
_entity.pdbx_description
1 polymer ?
#
loop_
_entity_poly.entity_id
_entity_poly.type
_entity_poly.pdbx_seq_one_letter_code
_entity_poly.pdbx_strand_id
1 'polypeptide(L)' 'MKVEKIEEEINKFKTHLAFLEKRLKEIQQSCNHHFCKGNQYYEKCIKCNKVNVLYY' A
#
# COMPACT_ATOMS: atom_id res chain seq x y z
N MET A 1 22.42 -20.85 -11.41
CA MET A 1 22.06 -19.76 -10.48
C MET A 1 22.64 -20.08 -9.12
N LYS A 2 23.45 -19.19 -8.52
CA LYS A 2 23.95 -19.37 -7.16
C LYS A 2 22.90 -18.83 -6.19
N VAL A 3 22.65 -19.56 -5.10
CA VAL A 3 21.64 -19.22 -4.07
C VAL A 3 21.79 -17.77 -3.59
N GLU A 4 23.03 -17.33 -3.37
CA GLU A 4 23.37 -15.96 -2.94
C GLU A 4 22.80 -14.87 -3.86
N LYS A 5 22.82 -15.07 -5.19
CA LYS A 5 22.27 -14.09 -6.15
C LYS A 5 20.75 -13.98 -6.04
N ILE A 6 20.08 -15.09 -5.76
CA ILE A 6 18.63 -15.13 -5.57
C ILE A 6 18.26 -14.40 -4.27
N GLU A 7 19.03 -14.63 -3.20
CA GLU A 7 18.82 -13.95 -1.92
C GLU A 7 19.04 -12.44 -2.02
N GLU A 8 20.06 -11.99 -2.77
CA GLU A 8 20.27 -10.58 -3.07
C GLU A 8 19.11 -9.96 -3.86
N GLU A 9 18.60 -10.66 -4.87
CA GLU A 9 17.44 -10.20 -5.63
C GLU A 9 16.19 -10.10 -4.75
N ILE A 10 15.94 -11.10 -3.91
CA ILE A 10 14.84 -11.08 -2.94
C ILE A 10 14.97 -9.86 -2.02
N ASN A 11 16.16 -9.59 -1.50
CA ASN A 11 16.38 -8.44 -0.62
C ASN A 11 16.17 -7.12 -1.36
N LYS A 12 16.65 -6.98 -2.60
CA LYS A 12 16.40 -5.79 -3.42
C LYS A 12 14.91 -5.58 -3.65
N PHE A 13 14.16 -6.62 -3.98
CA PHE A 13 12.71 -6.51 -4.16
C PHE A 13 12.00 -6.15 -2.86
N LYS A 14 12.40 -6.73 -1.72
CA LYS A 14 11.86 -6.35 -0.40
C LYS A 14 12.10 -4.88 -0.07
N THR A 15 13.32 -4.37 -0.28
CA THR A 15 13.64 -2.96 -0.07
C THR A 15 12.83 -2.06 -0.98
N HIS A 16 12.69 -2.44 -2.26
CA HIS A 16 11.91 -1.67 -3.22
C HIS A 16 10.41 -1.68 -2.86
N LEU A 17 9.89 -2.82 -2.41
CA LEU A 17 8.52 -2.95 -1.92
C LEU A 17 8.29 -2.03 -0.71
N ALA A 18 9.17 -2.05 0.28
CA ALA A 18 9.08 -1.18 1.46
C ALA A 18 9.10 0.31 1.08
N PHE A 19 9.91 0.70 0.09
CA PHE A 19 9.93 2.06 -0.45
C PHE A 19 8.60 2.44 -1.09
N LEU A 20 8.04 1.55 -1.93
CA LEU A 20 6.75 1.79 -2.59
C LEU A 20 5.60 1.86 -1.57
N GLU A 21 5.60 1.02 -0.54
CA GLU A 21 4.64 1.08 0.56
C GLU A 21 4.73 2.41 1.33
N LYS A 22 5.95 2.89 1.59
CA LYS A 22 6.16 4.20 2.23
C LYS A 22 5.59 5.33 1.38
N ARG A 23 5.90 5.34 0.08
CA ARG A 23 5.33 6.33 -0.86
C ARG A 23 3.81 6.25 -0.93
N LEU A 24 3.25 5.04 -0.94
CA LEU A 24 1.81 4.85 -0.92
C LEU A 24 1.19 5.45 0.35
N LYS A 25 1.80 5.22 1.51
CA LYS A 25 1.37 5.82 2.79
C LYS A 25 1.46 7.35 2.76
N GLU A 26 2.53 7.92 2.21
CA GLU A 26 2.68 9.37 2.06
C GLU A 26 1.60 9.97 1.15
N ILE A 27 1.33 9.33 0.01
CA ILE A 27 0.24 9.72 -0.90
C ILE A 27 -1.10 9.63 -0.18
N GLN A 28 -1.35 8.55 0.54
CA GLN A 28 -2.55 8.39 1.35
C GLN A 28 -2.65 9.48 2.43
N GLN A 29 -1.59 9.79 3.18
CA GLN A 29 -1.60 10.84 4.21
C GLN A 29 -1.85 12.24 3.63
N SER A 30 -1.24 12.55 2.49
CA SER A 30 -1.45 13.82 1.78
C SER A 30 -2.80 13.91 1.06
N CYS A 31 -3.51 12.80 0.92
CA CYS A 31 -4.79 12.77 0.24
C CYS A 31 -5.85 13.39 1.14
N ASN A 32 -6.53 14.43 0.64
CA ASN A 32 -7.82 14.86 1.15
C ASN A 32 -8.83 13.75 0.80
N HIS A 33 -8.90 12.74 1.67
CA HIS A 33 -9.63 11.50 1.45
C HIS A 33 -11.11 11.78 1.21
N HIS A 34 -11.51 11.82 -0.06
CA HIS A 34 -12.89 11.58 -0.42
C HIS A 34 -13.08 10.07 -0.50
N PHE A 35 -13.54 9.51 0.62
CA PHE A 35 -14.04 8.16 0.67
C PHE A 35 -15.35 8.12 -0.10
N CYS A 36 -15.42 7.30 -1.15
CA CYS A 36 -16.71 6.94 -1.70
C CYS A 36 -17.34 5.93 -0.76
N LYS A 37 -18.64 6.07 -0.50
CA LYS A 37 -19.47 5.01 0.10
C LYS A 37 -19.50 3.80 -0.84
N GLY A 38 -18.41 3.05 -0.90
CA GLY A 38 -18.42 1.66 -1.32
C GLY A 38 -18.74 0.84 -0.08
N ASN A 39 -19.62 -0.16 -0.19
CA ASN A 39 -19.97 -1.21 0.79
C ASN A 39 -20.19 -0.87 2.29
N GLN A 40 -21.18 -1.52 2.90
CA GLN A 40 -21.49 -1.40 4.33
C GLN A 40 -20.33 -1.73 5.29
N TYR A 41 -19.29 -2.42 4.81
CA TYR A 41 -18.19 -2.91 5.65
C TYR A 41 -16.90 -2.09 5.55
N TYR A 42 -16.66 -1.43 4.43
CA TYR A 42 -15.44 -0.67 4.21
C TYR A 42 -15.62 0.38 3.14
N GLU A 43 -15.11 1.59 3.37
CA GLU A 43 -15.07 2.64 2.37
C GLU A 43 -13.69 2.69 1.72
N LYS A 44 -13.64 2.97 0.41
CA LYS A 44 -12.38 3.16 -0.32
C LYS A 44 -12.28 4.60 -0.80
N CYS A 45 -11.12 5.21 -0.61
CA CYS A 45 -10.84 6.49 -1.22
C CYS A 45 -10.61 6.30 -2.73
N ILE A 46 -11.37 7.03 -3.55
CA ILE A 46 -11.28 6.96 -5.02
C ILE A 46 -9.89 7.38 -5.51
N LYS A 47 -9.23 8.29 -4.78
CA LYS A 47 -7.98 8.93 -5.21
C LYS A 47 -6.73 8.13 -4.83
N CYS A 48 -6.73 7.46 -3.68
CA CYS A 48 -5.53 6.79 -3.15
C CYS A 48 -5.76 5.31 -2.77
N ASN A 49 -6.95 4.77 -3.07
CA ASN A 49 -7.37 3.40 -2.77
C ASN A 49 -7.22 3.01 -1.29
N LYS A 50 -7.10 3.99 -0.38
CA LYS A 50 -7.07 3.73 1.05
C LYS A 50 -8.40 3.12 1.48
N VAL A 51 -8.32 1.96 2.13
CA VAL A 51 -9.47 1.26 2.72
C VAL A 51 -9.65 1.77 4.14
N ASN A 52 -10.86 2.18 4.47
CA ASN A 52 -11.30 2.48 5.82
C ASN A 52 -12.35 1.44 6.22
N VAL A 53 -12.06 0.59 7.19
CA VAL A 53 -13.02 -0.43 7.66
C VAL A 53 -13.93 0.22 8.69
N LEU A 54 -15.25 0.05 8.53
CA LEU A 54 -16.24 0.76 9.35
C LEU A 54 -16.63 0.05 10.65
N TYR A 55 -16.25 -1.22 10.82
CA TYR A 55 -16.57 -2.04 12.00
C TYR A 55 -15.35 -2.79 12.53
N TYR A 56 -15.18 -2.80 13.86
CA TYR A 56 -14.11 -3.48 14.61
C TYR A 56 -14.72 -4.54 15.54
#